data_AF-A0A1X7SJF5-F1
#
_entry.id   AF-A0A1X7SJF5-F1
#
_cell.length_a   1.000
_cell.length_b   1.000
_cell.length_c   1.000
_cell.angle_alpha   90.00
_cell.angle_beta   90.00
_cell.angle_gamma   90.00
#
_symmetry.space_group_name_H-M   'P 1'
#
loop_
_entity.id
_entity.type
_entity.pdbx_description
1 polymer ?
#
loop_
_entity_poly.entity_id
_entity_poly.type
_entity_poly.pdbx_seq_one_letter_code
_entity_poly.pdbx_strand_id
1 'polypeptide(L)'
;ISDNSFLLVATQSTEMLERNIMAPFSFVKKERRLVFSLNYGNIDAVLAKIVTLERAVKLGKKDQNLLIENIVQSRQNEVSFNTS
;
A
#
# COMPACT_ATOMS: atom_id res chain seq x y z
N ILE A 1 13.28 -16.46 -7.64
CA ILE A 1 12.90 -15.15 -7.05
C ILE A 1 14.04 -14.24 -7.41
N SER A 2 13.82 -13.23 -8.26
CA SER A 2 14.87 -12.27 -8.61
C SER A 2 15.29 -11.48 -7.37
N ASP A 3 16.51 -10.94 -7.35
CA ASP A 3 17.04 -10.21 -6.18
C ASP A 3 16.16 -9.04 -5.71
N ASN A 4 15.30 -8.51 -6.59
CA ASN A 4 14.37 -7.43 -6.28
C ASN A 4 12.90 -7.88 -6.25
N SER A 5 12.62 -9.03 -5.63
CA SER A 5 11.26 -9.57 -5.51
C SER A 5 10.94 -10.14 -4.13
N PHE A 6 9.68 -10.06 -3.71
CA PHE A 6 9.19 -10.57 -2.43
C PHE A 6 7.90 -11.39 -2.59
N LEU A 7 7.68 -12.28 -1.63
CA LEU A 7 6.44 -13.06 -1.49
C LEU A 7 5.57 -12.44 -0.40
N LEU A 8 4.33 -12.11 -0.74
CA LEU A 8 3.29 -11.72 0.21
C LEU A 8 2.31 -12.88 0.37
N VAL A 9 2.10 -13.30 1.63
CA VAL A 9 1.04 -14.26 1.99
C VAL A 9 -0.10 -13.49 2.62
N ALA A 10 -1.27 -13.53 2.00
CA ALA A 10 -2.45 -12.82 2.47
C ALA A 10 -3.61 -13.81 2.67
N THR A 11 -4.37 -13.65 3.75
CA THR A 11 -5.58 -14.44 4.03
C THR A 11 -6.84 -13.85 3.37
N GLN A 12 -6.74 -12.59 2.95
CA GLN A 12 -7.78 -11.84 2.27
C GLN A 12 -7.17 -10.85 1.28
N SER A 13 -7.83 -10.63 0.14
CA SER A 13 -7.45 -9.63 -0.85
C SER A 13 -8.68 -8.95 -1.43
N THR A 14 -8.50 -7.70 -1.86
CA THR A 14 -9.48 -6.97 -2.67
C THR A 14 -8.88 -6.77 -4.05
N GLU A 15 -9.58 -7.23 -5.07
CA GLU A 15 -9.13 -7.18 -6.46
C GLU A 15 -9.98 -6.16 -7.21
N MET A 16 -9.32 -5.27 -7.97
CA MET A 16 -9.98 -4.16 -8.68
C MET A 16 -9.43 -3.95 -10.11
N LEU A 17 -8.56 -4.84 -10.57
CA LEU A 17 -7.95 -4.76 -11.88
C LEU A 17 -8.01 -6.14 -12.54
N GLU A 18 -8.75 -6.24 -13.64
CA GLU A 18 -8.81 -7.44 -14.47
C GLU A 18 -8.48 -7.06 -15.91
N ARG A 19 -7.51 -7.76 -16.52
CA ARG A 19 -7.10 -7.52 -17.93
C ARG A 19 -6.71 -6.06 -18.22
N ASN A 20 -6.07 -5.38 -17.27
CA ASN A 20 -5.73 -3.95 -17.35
C ASN A 20 -6.94 -3.00 -17.42
N ILE A 21 -8.14 -3.47 -17.06
CA ILE A 21 -9.35 -2.66 -16.96
C ILE A 21 -9.75 -2.61 -15.49
N MET A 22 -10.11 -1.43 -15.01
CA MET A 22 -10.71 -1.26 -13.69
C MET A 22 -11.98 -2.11 -13.62
N ALA A 23 -11.94 -3.15 -12.79
CA ALA A 23 -13.04 -4.07 -12.59
C ALA A 23 -13.78 -3.74 -11.28
N PRO A 24 -15.06 -4.15 -11.13
CA PRO A 24 -15.74 -4.07 -9.85
C PRO A 24 -14.95 -4.75 -8.74
N PHE A 25 -15.02 -4.20 -7.53
CA PHE A 25 -14.30 -4.74 -6.37
C PHE A 25 -14.74 -6.18 -6.08
N SER A 26 -13.78 -7.10 -6.12
CA SER A 26 -13.97 -8.49 -5.69
C SER A 26 -13.24 -8.71 -4.37
N PHE A 27 -13.98 -9.13 -3.34
CA PHE A 27 -13.43 -9.48 -2.04
C PHE A 27 -13.19 -10.98 -1.98
N VAL A 28 -11.92 -11.37 -1.84
CA VAL A 28 -11.52 -12.77 -1.79
C VAL A 28 -11.02 -13.08 -0.38
N LYS A 29 -11.72 -13.98 0.31
CA LYS A 29 -11.33 -14.46 1.65
C LYS A 29 -10.71 -15.87 1.54
N LYS A 30 -9.50 -15.94 1.02
CA LYS A 30 -8.73 -17.19 0.85
C LYS A 30 -7.24 -16.88 0.96
N GLU A 31 -6.46 -17.81 1.51
CA GLU A 31 -5.00 -17.71 1.48
C GLU A 31 -4.52 -17.62 0.02
N ARG A 32 -3.73 -16.58 -0.25
CA ARG A 32 -3.06 -16.36 -1.53
C ARG A 32 -1.60 -16.01 -1.31
N ARG A 33 -0.78 -16.51 -2.23
CA ARG A 33 0.66 -16.26 -2.32
C ARG A 33 0.90 -15.38 -3.54
N LEU A 34 1.29 -14.13 -3.30
CA LEU A 34 1.46 -13.11 -4.32
C LEU A 34 2.95 -12.77 -4.44
N VAL A 35 3.52 -12.92 -5.62
CA VAL A 35 4.92 -12.57 -5.88
C VAL A 35 4.97 -11.20 -6.54
N PHE A 36 5.69 -10.29 -5.92
CA PHE A 36 5.93 -8.94 -6.44
C PHE A 36 7.38 -8.83 -6.87
N SER A 37 7.60 -8.41 -8.12
CA SER A 37 8.93 -8.08 -8.63
C SER A 37 8.97 -6.60 -8.95
N LEU A 38 9.96 -5.90 -8.40
CA LEU A 38 10.09 -4.46 -8.56
C LEU A 38 11.01 -4.17 -9.75
N ASN A 39 10.49 -3.47 -10.75
CA ASN A 39 11.25 -3.08 -11.95
C ASN A 39 12.03 -1.76 -11.75
N TYR A 40 11.55 -0.88 -10.87
CA TYR A 40 12.04 0.50 -10.75
C TYR A 40 12.35 0.94 -9.31
N GLY A 41 12.10 0.11 -8.31
CA GLY A 41 12.26 0.46 -6.90
C GLY A 41 13.08 -0.57 -6.15
N ASN A 42 13.80 -0.16 -5.12
CA ASN A 42 14.55 -1.05 -4.24
C ASN A 42 13.61 -1.76 -3.24
N ILE A 43 13.75 -3.08 -3.11
CA ILE A 43 12.96 -3.93 -2.23
C ILE A 43 12.99 -3.50 -0.76
N ASP A 44 14.14 -3.11 -0.20
CA ASP A 44 14.27 -2.71 1.20
C ASP A 44 13.46 -1.45 1.49
N ALA A 45 13.50 -0.48 0.57
CA ALA A 45 12.73 0.75 0.68
C ALA A 45 11.21 0.50 0.61
N VAL A 46 10.78 -0.47 -0.21
CA VAL A 46 9.36 -0.83 -0.35
C VAL A 46 8.88 -1.65 0.85
N LEU A 47 9.66 -2.64 1.30
CA LEU A 47 9.30 -3.50 2.43
C LEU A 47 9.11 -2.68 3.71
N ALA A 48 9.98 -1.70 3.98
CA ALA A 48 9.82 -0.80 5.12
C ALA A 48 8.46 -0.09 5.11
N LYS A 49 8.01 0.38 3.94
CA LYS A 49 6.70 1.03 3.78
C LYS A 49 5.54 0.05 3.95
N ILE A 50 5.65 -1.16 3.40
CA ILE A 50 4.63 -2.22 3.55
C ILE A 50 4.46 -2.59 5.03
N VAL A 51 5.55 -2.75 5.78
CA VAL A 51 5.51 -3.04 7.22
C VAL A 51 4.84 -1.90 8.00
N THR A 52 5.14 -0.65 7.65
CA THR A 52 4.46 0.51 8.25
C THR A 52 2.96 0.50 7.98
N LEU A 53 2.54 0.20 6.76
CA LEU A 53 1.12 0.06 6.40
C LEU A 53 0.45 -1.09 7.17
N GLU A 54 1.13 -2.23 7.31
CA GLU A 54 0.64 -3.38 8.06
C GLU A 54 0.37 -3.03 9.53
N ARG A 55 1.28 -2.27 10.15
CA ARG A 55 1.11 -1.76 11.51
C ARG A 55 -0.03 -0.75 11.60
N ALA A 56 -0.11 0.17 10.66
CA ALA A 56 -1.15 1.19 10.61
C ALA A 56 -2.57 0.59 10.58
N VAL A 57 -2.78 -0.47 9.78
CA VAL A 57 -4.08 -1.14 9.66
C VAL A 57 -4.49 -1.88 10.94
N LYS A 58 -3.54 -2.19 11.84
CA LYS A 58 -3.81 -2.81 13.14
C LYS A 58 -4.08 -1.82 14.26
N LEU A 59 -3.87 -0.52 14.03
CA LEU A 59 -4.17 0.53 15.01
C LEU A 59 -5.67 0.63 15.28
N GLY A 60 -6.04 1.19 16.44
CA GLY A 60 -7.43 1.53 16.73
C GLY A 60 -7.94 2.62 15.79
N LYS A 61 -9.26 2.68 15.57
CA LYS A 61 -9.90 3.62 14.62
C LYS A 61 -9.48 5.09 14.86
N LYS A 62 -9.32 5.49 16.11
CA LYS A 62 -8.86 6.84 16.49
C LYS A 62 -7.46 7.13 15.95
N ASP A 63 -6.52 6.22 16.18
CA ASP A 63 -5.12 6.37 15.78
C ASP A 63 -4.95 6.26 14.27
N GLN A 64 -5.76 5.43 13.61
CA GLN A 64 -5.83 5.37 12.15
C GLN A 64 -6.27 6.71 11.55
N ASN A 65 -7.31 7.33 12.09
CA ASN A 65 -7.78 8.64 11.63
C ASN A 65 -6.70 9.71 11.80
N LEU A 66 -6.03 9.73 12.96
CA LEU A 66 -4.94 10.66 13.22
C LEU A 66 -3.77 10.44 12.24
N LEU A 67 -3.44 9.19 11.92
CA LEU A 67 -2.43 8.86 10.92
C LEU A 67 -2.81 9.39 9.53
N ILE A 68 -4.07 9.21 9.11
CA ILE A 68 -4.57 9.72 7.83
C ILE A 68 -4.49 11.25 7.80
N GLU A 69 -4.93 11.92 8.86
CA GLU A 69 -4.84 13.38 8.98
C GLU A 69 -3.40 13.87 8.86
N ASN A 70 -2.46 13.23 9.56
CA ASN A 70 -1.04 13.56 9.46
C ASN A 70 -0.48 13.37 8.04
N ILE A 71 -0.89 12.31 7.33
CA ILE A 71 -0.51 12.09 5.93
C ILE A 71 -1.06 13.19 5.02
N VAL A 72 -2.32 13.58 5.22
CA VAL A 72 -2.96 14.67 4.46
C VAL A 72 -2.22 15.99 4.70
N GLN A 73 -1.95 16.32 5.97
CA GLN A 73 -1.22 17.54 6.34
C GLN A 73 0.20 17.55 5.78
N SER A 74 0.95 16.44 5.87
CA SER A 74 2.28 16.33 5.27
C SER A 74 2.26 16.61 3.77
N ARG A 75 1.29 16.05 3.05
CA ARG A 75 1.16 16.26 1.59
C ARG A 75 0.78 17.71 1.27
N GLN A 76 -0.10 18.32 2.06
CA GLN A 76 -0.46 19.73 1.89
C GLN A 76 0.76 20.65 2.09
N ASN A 77 1.62 20.34 3.05
CA ASN A 77 2.83 21.11 3.32
C ASN A 77 3.92 20.96 2.25
N GLU A 78 3.97 19.82 1.55
CA GLU A 78 4.90 19.58 0.44
C GLU A 78 4.48 20.32 -0.85
N VAL A 79 3.21 20.73 -0.96
CA VAL A 79 2.68 21.47 -2.11
C VAL A 79 2.76 22.97 -1.82
N SER A 80 3.83 23.62 -2.26
CA SER A 80 3.88 25.08 -2.29
C SER A 80 3.09 25.60 -3.49
N PHE A 81 1.97 26.27 -3.26
CA PHE A 81 1.35 27.09 -4.32
C PHE A 81 2.24 28.31 -4.56
N ASN A 82 2.84 28.38 -5.75
CA ASN A 82 3.56 29.58 -6.17
C ASN A 82 2.51 30.66 -6.48
N THR A 83 2.23 31.53 -5.53
CA THR A 83 1.23 32.62 -5.65
C THR A 83 1.89 33.96 -5.96
N SER A 84 3.03 33.95 -6.65
CA SER A 84 3.72 35.15 -7.15
C SER A 84 3.58 35.27 -8.66
#